data_AF-Q2UQA8-F1
#
_entry.id   AF-Q2UQA8-F1
#
_cell.length_a   1.000
_cell.length_b   1.000
_cell.length_c   1.000
_cell.angle_alpha   90.00
_cell.angle_beta   90.00
_cell.angle_gamma   90.00
#
_symmetry.space_group_name_H-M   'P 1'
#
loop_
_entity.id
_entity.type
_entity.pdbx_description
1 polymer ?
#
loop_
_entity_poly.entity_id
_entity_poly.type
_entity_poly.pdbx_seq_one_letter_code
_entity_poly.pdbx_strand_id
1 'polypeptide(L)'
;MAQPVVEPFRTTDTLGKLHYREALSIRTPQSLALPESEDDPAVRQKHRPFILSNTAEEDWVSDLELTTALKMAENNLKNTNQRLKVLVLYGSLRQRSYSRLVAFEACRILFRLGCDVRVFDPEGLPVKNDVDHGHPKVQELRGLSQWSDGHIWVSPEQHGNLVSIPSPTPLNPTKHHFHLY
;
A
#
# COMPACT_ATOMS: atom_id res chain seq x y z
N MET A 1 -33.90 24.61 58.02
CA MET A 1 -33.33 24.64 56.66
C MET A 1 -32.84 23.25 56.33
N ALA A 2 -33.55 22.52 55.47
CA ALA A 2 -33.17 21.20 54.99
C ALA A 2 -33.28 21.26 53.45
N GLN A 3 -32.21 20.88 52.76
CA GLN A 3 -32.14 20.88 51.30
C GLN A 3 -32.96 19.72 50.71
N PRO A 4 -33.55 19.87 49.50
CA PRO A 4 -34.17 18.76 48.81
C PRO A 4 -33.11 17.88 48.14
N VAL A 5 -33.21 16.57 48.39
CA VAL A 5 -32.42 15.52 47.70
C VAL A 5 -32.98 15.36 46.28
N VAL A 6 -32.14 15.51 45.26
CA VAL A 6 -32.49 15.28 43.85
C VAL A 6 -32.14 13.84 43.47
N GLU A 7 -33.15 13.05 43.12
CA GLU A 7 -33.05 11.90 42.22
C GLU A 7 -34.00 12.18 41.03
N PRO A 8 -33.94 11.51 39.85
CA PRO A 8 -32.90 10.68 39.20
C PRO A 8 -32.74 11.02 37.68
N PHE A 9 -31.85 10.34 36.94
CA PHE A 9 -32.14 9.98 35.55
C PHE A 9 -31.40 8.69 35.17
N ARG A 10 -32.05 7.53 35.34
CA ARG A 10 -31.60 6.28 34.72
C ARG A 10 -32.09 6.28 33.27
N THR A 11 -31.21 6.63 32.33
CA THR A 11 -31.47 6.42 30.90
C THR A 11 -31.37 4.93 30.60
N THR A 12 -32.49 4.22 30.66
CA THR A 12 -32.62 2.90 30.04
C THR A 12 -32.88 3.10 28.55
N ASP A 13 -31.86 3.49 27.79
CA ASP A 13 -31.88 3.41 26.33
C ASP A 13 -31.03 2.23 25.86
N THR A 14 -31.61 1.04 26.00
CA THR A 14 -31.11 -0.19 25.39
C THR A 14 -31.49 -0.27 23.90
N LEU A 15 -32.45 0.53 23.44
CA LEU A 15 -32.98 0.51 22.08
C LEU A 15 -32.03 1.21 21.09
N GLY A 16 -31.46 2.35 21.46
CA GLY A 16 -30.43 3.06 20.68
C GLY A 16 -29.13 2.26 20.54
N LYS A 17 -28.78 1.46 21.56
CA LYS A 17 -27.62 0.54 21.51
C LYS A 17 -27.85 -0.67 20.63
N LEU A 18 -29.09 -1.17 20.54
CA LEU A 18 -29.44 -2.29 19.66
C LEU A 18 -29.42 -1.86 18.19
N HIS A 19 -29.97 -0.69 17.86
CA HIS A 19 -29.93 -0.16 16.48
C HIS A 19 -28.52 0.17 15.99
N TYR A 20 -27.62 0.66 16.84
CA TYR A 20 -26.22 0.87 16.47
C TYR A 20 -25.48 -0.45 16.19
N ARG A 21 -25.79 -1.51 16.96
CA ARG A 21 -25.18 -2.84 16.78
C ARG A 21 -25.73 -3.61 15.58
N GLU A 22 -26.95 -3.30 15.15
CA GLU A 22 -27.57 -3.92 13.96
C GLU A 22 -27.20 -3.18 12.66
N ALA A 23 -26.88 -1.87 12.74
CA ALA A 23 -26.34 -1.08 11.62
C ALA A 23 -24.85 -1.36 11.34
N LEU A 24 -24.13 -1.90 12.31
CA LEU A 24 -22.84 -2.57 12.11
C LEU A 24 -23.05 -4.03 11.71
N SER A 25 -23.93 -4.26 10.72
CA SER A 25 -23.84 -5.47 9.90
C SER A 25 -22.39 -5.58 9.48
N ILE A 26 -21.76 -6.65 9.95
CA ILE A 26 -20.35 -7.01 9.85
C ILE A 26 -19.85 -6.64 8.46
N ARG A 27 -19.30 -5.43 8.31
CA ARG A 27 -18.57 -5.05 7.10
C ARG A 27 -17.27 -5.82 7.21
N THR A 28 -17.26 -7.08 6.78
CA THR A 28 -16.00 -7.73 6.49
C THR A 28 -15.31 -6.83 5.47
N PRO A 29 -14.14 -6.24 5.78
CA PRO A 29 -13.49 -5.33 4.85
C PRO A 29 -13.17 -6.15 3.60
N GLN A 30 -13.93 -5.90 2.53
CA GLN A 30 -13.74 -6.59 1.26
C GLN A 30 -12.33 -6.23 0.77
N SER A 31 -11.53 -7.25 0.50
CA SER A 31 -10.15 -7.14 0.05
C SER A 31 -9.95 -8.07 -1.14
N LEU A 32 -9.30 -7.58 -2.17
CA LEU A 32 -8.90 -8.35 -3.35
C LEU A 32 -7.42 -8.75 -3.29
N ALA A 33 -6.78 -8.58 -2.13
CA ALA A 33 -5.39 -8.92 -1.89
C ALA A 33 -5.06 -10.37 -2.28
N LEU A 34 -3.84 -10.57 -2.79
CA LEU A 34 -3.36 -11.90 -3.15
C LEU A 34 -3.22 -12.75 -1.87
N PRO A 35 -3.96 -13.88 -1.75
CA PRO A 35 -3.85 -14.74 -0.59
C PRO A 35 -2.48 -15.41 -0.55
N GLU A 36 -2.00 -15.74 0.64
CA GLU A 36 -0.67 -16.34 0.82
C GLU A 36 -0.49 -17.65 0.04
N SER A 37 -1.57 -18.43 -0.14
CA SER A 37 -1.56 -19.67 -0.92
C SER A 37 -1.34 -19.48 -2.42
N GLU A 38 -1.68 -18.31 -2.96
CA GLU A 38 -1.49 -17.96 -4.38
C GLU A 38 -0.27 -17.05 -4.59
N ASP A 39 0.43 -16.71 -3.50
CA ASP A 39 1.53 -15.78 -3.51
C ASP A 39 2.88 -16.50 -3.49
N ASP A 40 3.76 -16.20 -4.45
CA ASP A 40 5.11 -16.74 -4.49
C ASP A 40 5.87 -16.35 -3.20
N PRO A 41 6.33 -17.33 -2.39
CA PRO A 41 6.95 -17.04 -1.09
C PRO A 41 8.21 -16.17 -1.19
N ALA A 42 9.01 -16.34 -2.24
CA ALA A 42 10.24 -15.57 -2.44
C ALA A 42 9.91 -14.12 -2.82
N VAL A 43 8.90 -13.91 -3.67
CA VAL A 43 8.42 -12.55 -4.01
C VAL A 43 7.79 -11.90 -2.78
N ARG A 44 6.96 -12.63 -2.02
CA ARG A 44 6.30 -12.14 -0.82
C ARG A 44 7.32 -11.67 0.23
N GLN A 45 8.32 -12.50 0.51
CA GLN A 45 9.36 -12.16 1.48
C GLN A 45 10.22 -10.97 1.03
N LYS A 46 10.61 -10.94 -0.25
CA LYS A 46 11.58 -9.96 -0.75
C LYS A 46 10.95 -8.62 -1.12
N HIS A 47 9.79 -8.63 -1.76
CA HIS A 47 9.19 -7.46 -2.39
C HIS A 47 7.92 -6.95 -1.70
N ARG A 48 7.42 -7.65 -0.67
CA ARG A 48 6.21 -7.24 0.06
C ARG A 48 6.41 -7.06 1.57
N PRO A 49 7.41 -6.26 2.00
CA PRO A 49 7.62 -5.97 3.42
C PRO A 49 6.49 -5.13 4.04
N PHE A 50 5.58 -4.60 3.23
CA PHE A 50 4.40 -3.83 3.66
C PHE A 50 3.23 -4.70 4.14
N ILE A 51 3.30 -6.03 3.94
CA ILE A 51 2.28 -6.95 4.46
C ILE A 51 2.52 -7.12 5.96
N LEU A 52 1.56 -6.66 6.76
CA LEU A 52 1.64 -6.78 8.21
C LEU A 52 1.22 -8.19 8.64
N SER A 53 1.90 -8.73 9.66
CA SER A 53 1.38 -9.87 10.41
C SER A 53 0.12 -9.46 11.17
N ASN A 54 -0.82 -10.39 11.38
CA ASN A 54 -2.11 -10.19 12.09
C ASN A 54 -2.03 -9.58 13.51
N THR A 55 -0.84 -9.25 14.01
CA THR A 55 -0.57 -8.61 15.30
C THR A 55 -0.44 -7.08 15.19
N ALA A 56 -0.53 -6.48 14.00
CA ALA A 56 -0.47 -5.03 13.86
C ALA A 56 -1.78 -4.39 14.36
N GLU A 57 -1.73 -3.76 15.53
CA GLU A 57 -2.89 -3.19 16.22
C GLU A 57 -3.59 -2.05 15.45
N GLU A 58 -3.05 -1.54 14.34
CA GLU A 58 -3.65 -0.44 13.56
C GLU A 58 -3.43 -0.58 12.04
N ASP A 59 -4.19 -1.46 11.37
CA ASP A 59 -4.34 -1.43 9.91
C ASP A 59 -5.43 -0.45 9.47
N TRP A 60 -5.12 0.84 9.51
CA TRP A 60 -6.05 1.89 9.04
C TRP A 60 -6.45 1.74 7.56
N VAL A 61 -5.63 1.06 6.75
CA VAL A 61 -5.96 0.80 5.34
C VAL A 61 -7.17 -0.13 5.23
N SER A 62 -7.40 -1.02 6.20
CA SER A 62 -8.61 -1.86 6.24
C SER A 62 -9.89 -1.05 6.48
N ASP A 63 -9.78 0.09 7.18
CA ASP A 63 -10.91 0.98 7.50
C ASP A 63 -11.28 1.94 6.35
N LEU A 64 -10.42 2.08 5.34
CA LEU A 64 -10.70 2.94 4.19
C LEU A 64 -11.96 2.50 3.44
N GLU A 65 -12.83 3.47 3.14
CA GLU A 65 -14.02 3.25 2.30
C GLU A 65 -13.64 3.23 0.81
N LEU A 66 -13.26 2.04 0.32
CA LEU A 66 -12.82 1.82 -1.07
C LEU A 66 -13.85 1.09 -1.93
N THR A 67 -15.14 1.10 -1.55
CA THR A 67 -16.18 0.25 -2.15
C THR A 67 -16.28 0.39 -3.67
N THR A 68 -16.28 1.62 -4.19
CA THR A 68 -16.33 1.86 -5.64
C THR A 68 -15.07 1.36 -6.35
N ALA A 69 -13.89 1.68 -5.81
CA ALA A 69 -12.61 1.26 -6.40
C ALA A 69 -12.46 -0.26 -6.38
N LEU A 70 -12.88 -0.92 -5.29
CA LEU A 70 -12.91 -2.39 -5.17
C LEU A 70 -13.83 -3.02 -6.21
N LYS A 71 -15.04 -2.48 -6.42
CA LYS A 71 -15.95 -2.99 -7.46
C LYS A 71 -15.36 -2.82 -8.87
N MET A 72 -14.73 -1.70 -9.14
CA MET A 72 -14.06 -1.46 -10.43
C MET A 72 -12.91 -2.46 -10.65
N ALA A 73 -12.06 -2.66 -9.62
CA ALA A 73 -10.95 -3.60 -9.67
C ALA A 73 -11.43 -5.05 -9.79
N GLU A 74 -12.45 -5.44 -9.04
CA GLU A 74 -13.07 -6.77 -9.11
C GLU A 74 -13.63 -7.06 -10.51
N ASN A 75 -14.36 -6.10 -11.10
CA ASN A 75 -14.88 -6.22 -12.45
C ASN A 75 -13.75 -6.33 -13.48
N ASN A 76 -12.69 -5.53 -13.35
CA ASN A 76 -11.53 -5.63 -14.22
C ASN A 76 -10.88 -7.02 -14.11
N LEU A 77 -10.63 -7.51 -12.89
CA LEU A 77 -10.03 -8.81 -12.63
C LEU A 77 -10.88 -9.97 -13.20
N LYS A 78 -12.20 -9.91 -13.07
CA LYS A 78 -13.12 -10.91 -13.66
C LYS A 78 -13.05 -10.92 -15.19
N ASN A 79 -12.89 -9.76 -15.81
CA ASN A 79 -12.90 -9.62 -17.26
C ASN A 79 -11.56 -9.98 -17.91
N THR A 80 -10.45 -9.59 -17.29
CA THR A 80 -9.10 -9.79 -17.84
C THR A 80 -8.44 -11.06 -17.33
N ASN A 81 -8.90 -11.56 -16.17
CA ASN A 81 -8.21 -12.59 -15.38
C ASN A 81 -6.73 -12.25 -15.10
N GLN A 82 -6.41 -10.96 -15.05
CA GLN A 82 -5.06 -10.43 -14.86
C GLN A 82 -5.07 -9.32 -13.80
N ARG A 83 -4.11 -9.40 -12.87
CA ARG A 83 -3.87 -8.35 -11.87
C ARG A 83 -2.96 -7.28 -12.45
N LEU A 84 -3.24 -6.01 -12.15
CA LEU A 84 -2.36 -4.90 -12.49
C LEU A 84 -1.05 -5.03 -11.70
N LYS A 85 0.08 -5.02 -12.41
CA LYS A 85 1.41 -5.15 -11.82
C LYS A 85 2.00 -3.78 -11.53
N VAL A 86 2.22 -3.46 -10.26
CA VAL A 86 2.71 -2.15 -9.84
C VAL A 86 4.07 -2.30 -9.17
N LEU A 87 5.07 -1.60 -9.71
CA LEU A 87 6.38 -1.44 -9.08
C LEU A 87 6.39 -0.15 -8.26
N VAL A 88 6.75 -0.25 -6.99
CA VAL A 88 6.87 0.92 -6.09
C VAL A 88 8.34 1.16 -5.74
N LEU A 89 8.78 2.41 -5.88
CA LEU A 89 10.13 2.89 -5.62
C LEU A 89 10.09 3.98 -4.55
N TYR A 90 11.06 4.02 -3.63
CA TYR A 90 11.20 5.08 -2.63
C TYR A 90 12.59 5.73 -2.59
N GLY A 91 12.65 7.05 -2.45
CA GLY A 91 13.88 7.84 -2.63
C GLY A 91 14.78 8.04 -1.39
N SER A 92 14.54 7.34 -0.27
CA SER A 92 15.34 7.52 0.95
C SER A 92 15.64 6.22 1.69
N LEU A 93 16.93 6.00 1.96
CA LEU A 93 17.50 4.90 2.74
C LEU A 93 17.73 5.23 4.21
N ARG A 94 17.28 6.41 4.68
CA ARG A 94 17.44 6.78 6.10
C ARG A 94 16.65 5.80 6.98
N GLN A 95 17.18 5.51 8.17
CA GLN A 95 16.53 4.62 9.14
C GLN A 95 15.05 5.00 9.39
N ARG A 96 14.79 6.31 9.52
CA ARG A 96 13.44 6.89 9.51
C ARG A 96 13.19 7.60 8.18
N SER A 97 12.59 6.88 7.24
CA SER A 97 12.30 7.37 5.89
C SER A 97 10.79 7.52 5.69
N TYR A 98 10.28 8.76 5.69
CA TYR A 98 8.85 9.03 5.47
C TYR A 98 8.40 8.63 4.06
N SER A 99 9.24 8.80 3.04
CA SER A 99 8.92 8.33 1.69
C SER A 99 8.80 6.81 1.63
N ARG A 100 9.61 6.05 2.39
CA ARG A 100 9.45 4.59 2.53
C ARG A 100 8.14 4.23 3.25
N LEU A 101 7.79 4.94 4.32
CA LEU A 101 6.53 4.71 5.03
C LEU A 101 5.32 4.97 4.12
N VAL A 102 5.28 6.12 3.44
CA VAL A 102 4.21 6.46 2.48
C VAL A 102 4.17 5.45 1.33
N ALA A 103 5.32 5.00 0.83
CA ALA A 103 5.37 3.95 -0.18
C ALA A 103 4.72 2.65 0.30
N PHE A 104 4.97 2.23 1.55
CA PHE A 104 4.35 1.03 2.11
C PHE A 104 2.85 1.18 2.30
N GLU A 105 2.36 2.35 2.73
CA GLU A 105 0.91 2.61 2.81
C GLU A 105 0.25 2.58 1.43
N ALA A 106 0.87 3.18 0.41
CA ALA A 106 0.39 3.08 -0.96
C ALA A 106 0.37 1.62 -1.45
N CYS A 107 1.38 0.81 -1.10
CA CYS A 107 1.40 -0.60 -1.42
C CYS A 107 0.25 -1.36 -0.78
N ARG A 108 -0.05 -1.10 0.50
CA ARG A 108 -1.17 -1.76 1.22
C ARG A 108 -2.51 -1.44 0.56
N ILE A 109 -2.74 -0.18 0.18
CA ILE A 109 -3.96 0.23 -0.52
C ILE A 109 -4.08 -0.49 -1.86
N LEU A 110 -3.03 -0.45 -2.70
CA LEU A 110 -3.03 -1.12 -4.00
C LEU A 110 -3.19 -2.64 -3.91
N PHE A 111 -2.53 -3.25 -2.92
CA PHE A 111 -2.63 -4.67 -2.66
C PHE A 111 -4.06 -5.04 -2.24
N ARG A 112 -4.70 -4.25 -1.36
CA ARG A 112 -6.12 -4.40 -1.00
C ARG A 112 -7.05 -4.26 -2.21
N LEU A 113 -6.72 -3.38 -3.15
CA LEU A 113 -7.43 -3.24 -4.43
C LEU A 113 -7.17 -4.39 -5.42
N GLY A 114 -6.28 -5.32 -5.11
CA GLY A 114 -6.02 -6.52 -5.90
C GLY A 114 -4.91 -6.40 -6.94
N CYS A 115 -4.08 -5.35 -6.86
CA CYS A 115 -2.87 -5.25 -7.66
C CYS A 115 -1.82 -6.26 -7.21
N ASP A 116 -1.00 -6.77 -8.13
CA ASP A 116 0.26 -7.42 -7.79
C ASP A 116 1.30 -6.32 -7.58
N VAL A 117 1.65 -6.07 -6.32
CA VAL A 117 2.53 -4.96 -5.93
C VAL A 117 3.89 -5.51 -5.51
N ARG A 118 4.96 -4.91 -6.05
CA ARG A 118 6.33 -5.21 -5.64
C ARG A 118 7.06 -3.92 -5.31
N VAL A 119 7.68 -3.88 -4.13
CA VAL A 119 8.58 -2.80 -3.73
C VAL A 119 10.01 -3.18 -4.09
N PHE A 120 10.74 -2.23 -4.67
CA PHE A 120 12.18 -2.36 -4.82
C PHE A 120 12.89 -1.70 -3.65
N ASP A 121 13.75 -2.45 -2.97
CA ASP A 121 14.69 -1.91 -1.99
C ASP A 121 15.94 -1.35 -2.70
N PRO A 122 16.22 -0.04 -2.65
CA PRO A 122 17.37 0.54 -3.32
C PRO A 122 18.68 0.41 -2.53
N GLU A 123 18.69 -0.28 -1.38
CA GLU A 123 19.92 -0.53 -0.64
C GLU A 123 20.94 -1.29 -1.50
N GLY A 124 22.19 -0.83 -1.51
CA GLY A 124 23.27 -1.38 -2.33
C GLY A 124 23.16 -1.09 -3.83
N LEU A 125 22.24 -0.22 -4.28
CA LEU A 125 22.22 0.22 -5.67
C LEU A 125 23.43 1.14 -5.96
N PRO A 126 24.24 0.88 -7.01
CA PRO A 126 25.41 1.70 -7.32
C PRO A 126 25.00 3.12 -7.74
N VAL A 127 25.81 4.10 -7.36
CA VAL A 127 25.61 5.49 -7.76
C VAL A 127 25.80 5.60 -9.27
N LYS A 128 24.90 6.34 -9.92
CA LYS A 128 24.90 6.61 -11.35
C LYS A 128 26.18 7.38 -11.72
N ASN A 129 27.24 6.63 -12.01
CA ASN A 129 28.53 6.99 -12.63
C ASN A 129 29.51 5.80 -12.58
N ASP A 130 29.23 4.75 -11.80
CA ASP A 130 30.03 3.52 -11.77
C ASP A 130 29.36 2.45 -12.66
N VAL A 131 30.00 2.12 -13.77
CA VAL A 131 29.43 1.34 -14.86
C VAL A 131 29.62 -0.14 -14.58
N ASP A 132 28.60 -0.76 -13.99
CA ASP A 132 28.32 -2.17 -14.27
C ASP A 132 26.82 -2.39 -14.42
N HIS A 133 26.36 -2.40 -15.67
CA HIS A 133 25.00 -2.82 -16.00
C HIS A 133 24.71 -4.25 -15.52
N GLY A 134 25.73 -5.07 -15.27
CA GLY A 134 25.63 -6.41 -14.68
C GLY A 134 25.39 -6.42 -13.17
N HIS A 135 25.44 -5.28 -12.47
CA HIS A 135 25.24 -5.25 -11.02
C HIS A 135 23.87 -5.87 -10.65
N PRO A 136 23.81 -6.84 -9.72
CA PRO A 136 22.58 -7.58 -9.42
C PRO A 136 21.37 -6.71 -9.11
N LYS A 137 21.54 -5.61 -8.36
CA LYS A 137 20.47 -4.65 -8.06
C LYS A 137 19.96 -3.88 -9.27
N VAL A 138 20.84 -3.61 -10.25
CA VAL A 138 20.45 -2.94 -11.51
C VAL A 138 19.65 -3.90 -12.37
N GLN A 139 20.08 -5.17 -12.45
CA GLN A 139 19.35 -6.23 -13.15
C GLN A 139 17.99 -6.52 -12.51
N GLU A 140 17.94 -6.57 -11.18
CA GLU A 140 16.70 -6.68 -10.42
C GLU A 140 15.73 -5.54 -10.74
N LEU A 141 16.19 -4.29 -10.64
CA LEU A 141 15.35 -3.11 -10.91
C LEU A 141 14.84 -3.12 -12.36
N ARG A 142 15.68 -3.50 -13.32
CA ARG A 142 15.27 -3.66 -14.73
C ARG A 142 14.24 -4.78 -14.92
N GLY A 143 14.43 -5.93 -14.28
CA GLY A 143 13.49 -7.04 -14.33
C GLY A 143 12.13 -6.66 -13.74
N LEU A 144 12.12 -6.00 -12.58
CA LEU A 144 10.91 -5.46 -11.97
C LEU A 144 10.25 -4.40 -12.86
N SER A 145 11.05 -3.52 -13.43
CA SER A 145 10.56 -2.50 -14.34
C SER A 145 10.00 -3.10 -15.63
N GLN A 146 10.51 -4.23 -16.12
CA GLN A 146 9.95 -4.90 -17.29
C GLN A 146 8.65 -5.60 -16.94
N TRP A 147 8.59 -6.25 -15.77
CA TRP A 147 7.44 -6.97 -15.25
C TRP A 147 6.20 -6.10 -14.99
N SER A 148 6.38 -4.84 -14.57
CA SER A 148 5.29 -3.94 -14.16
C SER A 148 4.42 -3.43 -15.31
N ASP A 149 3.17 -3.06 -15.04
CA ASP A 149 2.31 -2.28 -15.95
C ASP A 149 2.41 -0.77 -15.65
N GLY A 150 2.78 -0.41 -14.42
CA GLY A 150 2.99 0.97 -14.00
C GLY A 150 3.89 1.09 -12.78
N HIS A 151 4.40 2.30 -12.55
CA HIS A 151 5.30 2.61 -11.45
C HIS A 151 4.71 3.68 -10.52
N ILE A 152 4.99 3.55 -9.21
CA ILE A 152 4.83 4.61 -8.23
C ILE A 152 6.19 4.99 -7.67
N TRP A 153 6.53 6.28 -7.72
CA TRP A 153 7.80 6.81 -7.26
C TRP A 153 7.54 7.76 -6.09
N VAL A 154 7.98 7.38 -4.90
CA VAL A 154 7.81 8.18 -3.68
C VAL A 154 9.14 8.82 -3.31
N SER A 155 9.29 10.11 -3.58
CA SER A 155 10.56 10.81 -3.42
C SER A 155 10.43 11.84 -2.29
N PRO A 156 11.35 11.89 -1.31
CA PRO A 156 11.34 13.01 -0.38
C PRO A 156 11.76 14.28 -1.13
N GLU A 157 11.21 15.43 -0.70
CA GLU A 157 11.75 16.72 -1.07
C GLU A 157 13.01 17.02 -0.26
N GLN A 158 14.10 17.41 -0.95
CA GLN A 158 15.33 17.86 -0.29
C GLN A 158 15.78 19.17 -0.93
N HIS A 159 15.70 20.28 -0.17
CA HIS A 159 16.05 21.63 -0.61
C HIS A 159 15.31 22.08 -1.90
N GLY A 160 14.01 21.78 -2.02
CA GLY A 160 13.22 22.13 -3.22
C GLY A 160 13.48 21.22 -4.44
N ASN A 161 14.31 20.18 -4.29
CA ASN A 161 14.64 19.24 -5.36
C ASN A 161 14.20 17.82 -5.02
N LEU A 162 13.84 17.08 -6.06
CA LEU A 162 13.45 15.67 -5.97
C LEU A 162 14.68 14.78 -5.81
N VAL A 163 14.67 13.94 -4.76
CA VAL A 163 15.66 12.87 -4.61
C VAL A 163 15.07 11.58 -5.14
N SER A 164 15.54 11.13 -6.30
CA SER A 164 14.97 9.98 -6.99
C SER A 164 15.98 8.85 -7.19
N ILE A 165 15.49 7.61 -7.17
CA ILE A 165 16.25 6.44 -7.63
C ILE A 165 16.47 6.59 -9.15
N PRO A 166 17.66 6.29 -9.67
CA PRO A 166 17.91 6.29 -11.11
C PRO A 166 16.87 5.45 -11.87
N SER A 167 16.26 6.03 -12.92
CA SER A 167 15.36 5.29 -13.81
C SER A 167 16.06 4.04 -14.37
N PRO A 168 15.46 2.84 -14.28
CA PRO A 168 16.10 1.60 -14.75
C PRO A 168 16.32 1.51 -16.26
N THR A 169 15.63 2.31 -17.06
CA THR A 169 15.64 2.29 -18.53
C THR A 169 15.24 3.67 -19.09
N PRO A 170 15.48 3.95 -20.40
CA PRO A 170 14.72 5.01 -21.08
C PRO A 170 13.23 4.78 -20.86
N LEU A 171 12.49 5.85 -20.56
CA LEU A 171 11.05 5.83 -20.29
C LEU A 171 10.34 5.00 -21.36
N ASN A 172 9.77 3.86 -20.99
CA ASN A 172 8.93 3.10 -21.90
C ASN A 172 7.61 3.88 -22.03
N PRO A 173 7.26 4.40 -23.22
CA PRO A 173 6.08 5.24 -23.38
C PRO A 173 4.76 4.52 -23.08
N THR A 174 4.76 3.18 -22.97
CA THR A 174 3.56 2.40 -22.63
C THR A 174 3.36 2.21 -21.13
N LYS A 175 4.29 2.65 -20.26
CA LYS A 175 4.16 2.50 -18.81
C LYS A 175 3.60 3.77 -18.19
N HIS A 176 2.67 3.59 -17.26
CA HIS A 176 2.15 4.70 -16.47
C HIS A 176 3.08 4.98 -15.28
N HIS A 177 3.45 6.26 -15.09
CA HIS A 177 4.34 6.70 -14.02
C HIS A 177 3.59 7.68 -13.10
N PHE A 178 3.51 7.36 -11.81
CA PHE A 178 2.95 8.24 -10.80
C PHE A 178 4.06 8.67 -9.84
N HIS A 179 4.19 9.99 -9.65
CA HIS A 179 5.17 10.57 -8.75
C HIS A 179 4.44 11.15 -7.54
N LEU A 180 4.80 10.68 -6.35
CA LEU A 180 4.37 11.22 -5.08
C LEU A 180 5.52 12.05 -4.50
N TYR A 181 5.23 13.32 -4.24
CA TYR A 181 6.13 14.31 -3.64
C TYR A 181 5.66 14.63 -2.22
#